data_AF-A0A4P9ZJ76-F1
#
_entry.id   AF-A0A4P9ZJ76-F1
#
_cell.length_a   1.000
_cell.length_b   1.000
_cell.length_c   1.000
_cell.angle_alpha   90.00
_cell.angle_beta   90.00
_cell.angle_gamma   90.00
#
_symmetry.space_group_name_H-M   'P 1'
#
loop_
_entity.id
_entity.type
_entity.pdbx_description
1 polymer ?
#
loop_
_entity_poly.entity_id
_entity_poly.type
_entity_poly.pdbx_seq_one_letter_code
_entity_poly.pdbx_strand_id
1 'polypeptide(L)'
;MNDHILTVGEGNFSFSRAVTDVLHTAHHITATAYDSEEVVQEKYPDAEGHTKEILNRSGTVLYSVDATDLAKYKVLRNQRFTHIIFNFPHTGSGIKDVDINIHGNRSLILGFLKSAIPFLTDPELYPETDLAPGKIHIATKTGLPYDEWRVRDLAVSTRKLVCQTTMPFRAELFPGYEHRRTLGYKEGMSVGGNEEIQKSPAKLYVFVKGNITELRAMNALAKTAKKAQPKNRQKGRALKQTSS
;
A
#
# COMPACT_ATOMS: atom_id res chain seq x y z
N MET A 1 11.34 4.79 13.74
CA MET A 1 10.27 5.20 12.80
C MET A 1 8.98 5.12 13.58
N ASN A 2 8.16 6.18 13.55
CA ASN A 2 6.85 6.19 14.20
C ASN A 2 5.77 6.05 13.11
N ASP A 3 5.82 4.96 12.35
CA ASP A 3 4.87 4.74 11.26
C ASP A 3 3.60 4.10 11.79
N HIS A 4 2.46 4.68 11.40
CA HIS A 4 1.13 4.15 11.66
C HIS A 4 0.56 3.65 10.35
N ILE A 5 0.32 2.35 10.26
CA ILE A 5 0.06 1.63 9.02
C ILE A 5 -1.35 1.04 9.07
N LEU A 6 -2.15 1.35 8.06
CA LEU A 6 -3.42 0.69 7.77
C LEU A 6 -3.27 -0.08 6.45
N THR A 7 -3.44 -1.40 6.48
CA THR A 7 -3.59 -2.22 5.26
C THR A 7 -5.06 -2.57 5.08
N VAL A 8 -5.61 -2.33 3.90
CA VAL A 8 -7.02 -2.61 3.58
C VAL A 8 -7.14 -3.62 2.45
N GLY A 9 -8.21 -4.42 2.52
CA GLY A 9 -8.49 -5.46 1.53
C GLY A 9 -7.46 -6.59 1.55
N GLU A 10 -6.91 -6.91 2.72
CA GLU A 10 -6.05 -8.08 2.88
C GLU A 10 -6.82 -9.35 2.50
N GLY A 11 -6.15 -10.27 1.81
CA GLY A 11 -6.64 -11.63 1.58
C GLY A 11 -6.27 -12.51 2.77
N ASN A 12 -5.16 -13.23 2.64
CA ASN A 12 -4.62 -14.08 3.70
C ASN A 12 -3.78 -13.33 4.76
N PHE A 13 -3.74 -12.00 4.75
CA PHE A 13 -2.91 -11.19 5.67
C PHE A 13 -1.38 -11.36 5.58
N SER A 14 -0.88 -12.09 4.58
CA SER A 14 0.57 -12.34 4.43
C SER A 14 1.38 -11.06 4.21
N PHE A 15 0.80 -10.02 3.60
CA PHE A 15 1.47 -8.74 3.40
C PHE A 15 1.70 -8.04 4.74
N SER A 16 0.64 -7.90 5.55
CA SER A 16 0.72 -7.25 6.86
C SER A 16 1.66 -7.99 7.82
N ARG A 17 1.66 -9.33 7.77
CA ARG A 17 2.63 -10.15 8.51
C ARG A 17 4.07 -9.90 8.02
N ALA A 18 4.30 -9.88 6.71
CA ALA A 18 5.64 -9.58 6.18
C ALA A 18 6.12 -8.16 6.52
N VAL A 19 5.23 -7.16 6.54
CA VAL A 19 5.54 -5.81 7.04
C VAL A 19 5.94 -5.86 8.51
N THR A 20 5.21 -6.62 9.31
CA THR A 20 5.52 -6.84 10.74
C THR A 20 6.91 -7.43 10.94
N ASP A 21 7.33 -8.36 10.08
CA ASP A 21 8.68 -8.95 10.13
C ASP A 21 9.76 -7.92 9.81
N VAL A 22 9.56 -7.10 8.78
CA VAL A 22 10.50 -6.04 8.38
C VAL A 22 10.64 -4.97 9.46
N LEU A 23 9.53 -4.60 10.12
CA LEU A 23 9.53 -3.59 11.18
C LEU A 23 9.89 -4.16 12.55
N HIS A 24 9.92 -5.48 12.69
CA HIS A 24 10.08 -6.21 13.95
C HIS A 24 9.01 -5.89 15.02
N THR A 25 7.90 -5.25 14.64
CA THR A 25 6.78 -4.87 15.52
C THR A 25 5.50 -4.72 14.70
N ALA A 26 4.35 -4.91 15.33
CA ALA A 26 3.04 -4.60 14.75
C ALA A 26 2.24 -3.57 15.56
N HIS A 27 2.82 -2.95 16.60
CA HIS A 27 2.09 -2.07 17.53
C HIS A 27 1.24 -0.96 16.86
N HIS A 28 1.68 -0.47 15.70
CA HIS A 28 0.97 0.55 14.92
C HIS A 28 0.48 0.05 13.57
N ILE A 29 0.28 -1.26 13.43
CA ILE A 29 -0.27 -1.89 12.22
C ILE A 29 -1.72 -2.29 12.52
N THR A 30 -2.64 -1.75 11.72
CA THR A 30 -4.02 -2.22 11.61
C THR A 30 -4.20 -2.88 10.25
N ALA A 31 -4.44 -4.19 10.24
CA ALA A 31 -4.68 -4.96 9.04
C ALA A 31 -6.15 -5.32 8.90
N THR A 32 -6.74 -5.08 7.72
CA THR A 32 -8.17 -5.27 7.52
C THR A 32 -8.52 -6.07 6.27
N ALA A 33 -9.47 -6.99 6.39
CA ALA A 33 -10.09 -7.69 5.26
C ALA A 33 -11.53 -7.22 5.03
N TYR A 34 -11.98 -7.32 3.78
CA TYR A 34 -13.37 -7.03 3.40
C TYR A 34 -14.32 -8.18 3.78
N ASP A 35 -13.88 -9.41 3.57
CA ASP A 35 -14.62 -10.61 3.96
C ASP A 35 -14.73 -10.74 5.49
N SER A 36 -15.72 -11.49 5.97
CA SER A 36 -15.80 -11.86 7.39
C SER A 36 -14.66 -12.80 7.78
N GLU A 37 -14.42 -12.96 9.07
CA GLU A 37 -13.38 -13.87 9.56
C GLU A 37 -13.59 -15.29 9.03
N GLU A 38 -14.82 -15.80 9.10
CA GLU A 38 -15.19 -17.14 8.64
C GLU A 38 -14.88 -17.33 7.15
N VAL A 39 -15.25 -16.34 6.32
CA VAL A 39 -15.01 -16.38 4.87
C VAL A 39 -13.52 -16.28 4.55
N VAL A 40 -12.75 -15.48 5.31
CA VAL A 40 -11.30 -15.44 5.17
C VAL A 40 -10.68 -16.80 5.48
N GLN A 41 -11.06 -17.43 6.60
CA GLN A 41 -10.49 -18.73 6.98
C GLN A 41 -10.86 -19.85 5.99
N GLU A 42 -12.07 -19.81 5.43
CA GLU A 42 -12.48 -20.74 4.37
C GLU A 42 -11.67 -20.55 3.08
N LYS A 43 -11.49 -19.30 2.64
CA LYS A 43 -10.76 -18.99 1.39
C LYS A 43 -9.24 -19.13 1.52
N TYR A 44 -8.71 -18.91 2.73
CA TYR A 44 -7.29 -18.79 3.03
C TYR A 44 -6.95 -19.46 4.36
N PRO A 45 -6.81 -20.80 4.41
CA PRO A 45 -6.49 -21.51 5.65
C PRO A 45 -5.16 -21.09 6.30
N ASP A 46 -4.24 -20.51 5.53
CA ASP A 46 -2.98 -19.93 5.99
C ASP A 46 -3.14 -18.57 6.71
N ALA A 47 -4.30 -17.93 6.58
CA ALA A 47 -4.57 -16.63 7.20
C ALA A 47 -4.50 -16.69 8.72
N GLU A 48 -4.96 -17.77 9.35
CA GLU A 48 -4.93 -17.94 10.81
C GLU A 48 -3.51 -17.78 11.38
N GLY A 49 -2.51 -18.38 10.73
CA GLY A 49 -1.11 -18.24 11.15
C GLY A 49 -0.64 -16.79 11.04
N HIS A 50 -0.96 -16.13 9.92
CA HIS A 50 -0.56 -14.75 9.67
C HIS A 50 -1.22 -13.75 10.62
N THR A 51 -2.52 -13.90 10.91
CA THR A 51 -3.23 -13.01 11.82
C THR A 51 -2.78 -13.20 13.26
N LYS A 52 -2.52 -14.45 13.71
CA LYS A 52 -1.93 -14.72 15.03
C LYS A 52 -0.58 -14.04 15.20
N GLU A 53 0.30 -14.09 14.20
CA GLU A 53 1.60 -13.43 14.28
C GLU A 53 1.50 -11.89 14.38
N ILE A 54 0.58 -11.27 13.64
CA ILE A 54 0.32 -9.83 13.72
C ILE A 54 -0.18 -9.48 15.14
N LEU A 55 -1.16 -10.22 15.66
CA LEU A 55 -1.72 -10.01 17.00
C LEU A 55 -0.68 -10.21 18.11
N ASN A 56 0.14 -11.26 18.02
CA ASN A 56 1.21 -11.56 18.97
C ASN A 56 2.29 -10.47 19.03
N ARG A 57 2.39 -9.65 17.99
CA ARG A 57 3.31 -8.49 17.92
C ARG A 57 2.59 -7.16 18.18
N SER A 58 1.44 -7.23 18.87
CA SER A 58 0.59 -6.11 19.28
C SER A 58 -0.09 -5.36 18.12
N GLY A 59 -0.22 -5.99 16.96
CA GLY A 59 -1.01 -5.47 15.85
C GLY A 59 -2.51 -5.64 16.04
N THR A 60 -3.27 -4.96 15.20
CA THR A 60 -4.73 -5.06 15.16
C THR A 60 -5.16 -5.75 13.86
N VAL A 61 -6.05 -6.72 13.96
CA VAL A 61 -6.68 -7.40 12.81
C VAL A 61 -8.17 -7.13 12.84
N LEU A 62 -8.74 -6.68 11.72
CA LEU A 62 -10.18 -6.40 11.56
C LEU A 62 -10.74 -7.11 10.33
N TYR A 63 -11.96 -7.61 10.44
CA TYR A 63 -12.69 -8.24 9.34
C TYR A 63 -13.95 -7.44 9.00
N SER A 64 -14.57 -7.75 7.86
CA SER A 64 -15.78 -7.07 7.40
C SER A 64 -15.60 -5.54 7.24
N VAL A 65 -14.41 -5.09 6.83
CA VAL A 65 -14.07 -3.68 6.64
C VAL A 65 -14.21 -3.27 5.17
N ASP A 66 -15.20 -2.43 4.88
CA ASP A 66 -15.37 -1.78 3.59
C ASP A 66 -14.41 -0.59 3.48
N ALA A 67 -13.38 -0.74 2.65
CA ALA A 67 -12.38 0.29 2.39
C ALA A 67 -12.96 1.56 1.75
N THR A 68 -14.17 1.50 1.20
CA THR A 68 -14.88 2.66 0.62
C THR A 68 -15.71 3.45 1.63
N ASP A 69 -15.82 2.95 2.88
CA ASP A 69 -16.50 3.62 3.99
C ASP A 69 -15.82 3.33 5.35
N LEU A 70 -14.54 3.69 5.45
CA LEU A 70 -13.73 3.54 6.67
C LEU A 70 -14.32 4.31 7.88
N ALA A 71 -15.04 5.41 7.62
CA ALA A 71 -15.68 6.22 8.67
C ALA A 71 -16.77 5.45 9.42
N LYS A 72 -17.37 4.42 8.81
CA LYS A 72 -18.31 3.52 9.47
C LYS A 72 -17.74 2.88 10.73
N TYR A 73 -16.45 2.52 10.72
CA TYR A 73 -15.83 1.70 11.77
C TYR A 73 -15.27 2.56 12.91
N LYS A 74 -15.95 2.52 14.06
CA LYS A 74 -15.60 3.33 15.26
C LYS A 74 -14.13 3.18 15.67
N VAL A 75 -13.58 1.97 15.58
CA VAL A 75 -12.17 1.67 15.92
C VAL A 75 -11.16 2.46 15.08
N LEU A 76 -11.54 2.87 13.86
CA LEU A 76 -10.67 3.63 12.96
C LEU A 76 -10.81 5.14 13.13
N ARG A 77 -12.01 5.65 13.50
CA ARG A 77 -12.34 7.10 13.43
C ARG A 77 -11.34 8.02 14.15
N ASN A 78 -10.79 7.55 15.26
CA ASN A 78 -9.84 8.29 16.10
C ASN A 78 -8.38 8.02 15.74
N GLN A 79 -8.12 7.22 14.71
CA GLN A 79 -6.77 6.92 14.25
C GLN A 79 -6.37 7.80 13.08
N ARG A 80 -5.06 8.03 12.98
CA ARG A 80 -4.42 8.63 11.81
C ARG A 80 -3.25 7.76 11.38
N PHE A 81 -3.07 7.63 10.08
CA PHE A 81 -2.09 6.74 9.49
C PHE A 81 -1.09 7.52 8.64
N THR A 82 0.20 7.24 8.85
CA THR A 82 1.27 7.71 7.97
C THR A 82 1.27 6.92 6.67
N HIS A 83 0.78 5.68 6.69
CA HIS A 83 0.66 4.82 5.51
C HIS A 83 -0.72 4.13 5.49
N ILE A 84 -1.49 4.36 4.42
CA ILE A 84 -2.70 3.56 4.10
C ILE A 84 -2.43 2.80 2.80
N ILE A 85 -2.52 1.47 2.83
CA ILE A 85 -2.05 0.60 1.76
C ILE A 85 -3.23 -0.26 1.25
N PHE A 86 -3.49 -0.21 -0.06
CA PHE A 86 -4.44 -1.09 -0.73
C PHE A 86 -3.76 -1.79 -1.91
N ASN A 87 -3.31 -3.03 -1.69
CA ASN A 87 -2.59 -3.80 -2.68
C ASN A 87 -3.56 -4.55 -3.60
N PHE A 88 -3.44 -4.32 -4.91
CA PHE A 88 -4.21 -4.98 -5.96
C PHE A 88 -5.74 -4.92 -5.77
N PRO A 89 -6.32 -3.72 -5.52
CA PRO A 89 -7.76 -3.58 -5.34
C PRO A 89 -8.52 -4.09 -6.56
N HIS A 90 -9.51 -4.95 -6.33
CA HIS A 90 -10.36 -5.48 -7.39
C HIS A 90 -11.74 -5.82 -6.81
N THR A 91 -12.80 -5.56 -7.58
CA THR A 91 -14.20 -5.82 -7.17
C THR A 91 -14.54 -7.30 -7.08
N GLY A 92 -13.80 -8.15 -7.79
CA GLY A 92 -14.01 -9.60 -7.78
C GLY A 92 -15.33 -10.05 -8.43
N SER A 93 -16.02 -9.15 -9.14
CA SER A 93 -17.41 -9.31 -9.59
C SER A 93 -17.65 -10.41 -10.63
N GLY A 94 -16.60 -11.04 -11.17
CA GLY A 94 -16.73 -12.07 -12.21
C GLY A 94 -17.34 -11.59 -13.52
N ILE A 95 -17.55 -10.27 -13.67
CA ILE A 95 -18.16 -9.66 -14.85
C ILE A 95 -17.21 -9.82 -16.04
N LYS A 96 -17.69 -10.49 -17.08
CA LYS A 96 -16.95 -10.74 -18.33
C LYS A 96 -16.89 -9.52 -19.25
N ASP A 97 -17.86 -8.62 -19.11
CA ASP A 97 -17.86 -7.35 -19.82
C ASP A 97 -16.72 -6.45 -19.30
N VAL A 98 -15.80 -6.12 -20.20
CA VAL A 98 -14.57 -5.40 -19.86
C VAL A 98 -14.87 -3.98 -19.39
N ASP A 99 -15.82 -3.29 -20.01
CA ASP A 99 -16.13 -1.89 -19.70
C ASP A 99 -16.85 -1.77 -18.36
N ILE A 100 -17.78 -2.68 -18.07
CA ILE A 100 -18.44 -2.75 -16.76
C ILE A 100 -17.41 -3.10 -15.67
N ASN A 101 -16.49 -4.03 -15.96
CA ASN A 101 -15.42 -4.39 -15.04
C ASN A 101 -14.48 -3.20 -14.76
N ILE A 102 -14.08 -2.46 -15.79
CA ILE A 102 -13.28 -1.23 -15.68
C ILE A 102 -14.03 -0.21 -14.83
N HIS A 103 -15.32 0.02 -15.09
CA HIS A 103 -16.12 0.98 -14.34
C HIS A 103 -16.22 0.60 -12.85
N GLY A 104 -16.50 -0.67 -12.55
CA GLY A 104 -16.58 -1.17 -11.17
C GLY A 104 -15.27 -0.99 -10.41
N ASN A 105 -14.14 -1.35 -11.02
CA ASN A 105 -12.83 -1.20 -10.38
C ASN A 105 -12.43 0.27 -10.20
N ARG A 106 -12.79 1.15 -11.13
CA ARG A 106 -12.59 2.61 -10.98
C ARG A 106 -13.41 3.16 -9.83
N SER A 107 -14.66 2.75 -9.69
CA SER A 107 -15.55 3.15 -8.60
C SER A 107 -15.03 2.69 -7.25
N LEU A 108 -14.54 1.44 -7.14
CA LEU A 108 -13.89 0.91 -5.94
C LEU A 108 -12.69 1.78 -5.52
N ILE A 109 -11.77 2.04 -6.45
CA ILE A 109 -10.55 2.82 -6.16
C ILE A 109 -10.90 4.26 -5.77
N LEU A 110 -11.82 4.91 -6.49
CA LEU A 110 -12.24 6.27 -6.17
C LEU A 110 -12.94 6.35 -4.81
N GLY A 111 -13.81 5.37 -4.50
CA GLY A 111 -14.47 5.25 -3.19
C GLY A 111 -13.45 5.12 -2.07
N PHE A 112 -12.49 4.20 -2.22
CA PHE A 112 -11.38 4.03 -1.27
C PHE A 112 -10.57 5.33 -1.09
N LEU A 113 -10.14 5.96 -2.18
CA LEU A 113 -9.33 7.19 -2.10
C LEU A 113 -10.07 8.28 -1.31
N LYS A 114 -11.36 8.48 -1.58
CA LYS A 114 -12.21 9.44 -0.84
C LYS A 114 -12.33 9.06 0.64
N SER A 115 -12.54 7.78 0.92
CA SER A 115 -12.68 7.26 2.27
C SER A 115 -11.39 7.34 3.10
N ALA A 116 -10.22 7.20 2.47
CA ALA A 116 -8.92 7.16 3.15
C ALA A 116 -8.38 8.56 3.49
N ILE A 117 -8.70 9.59 2.70
CA ILE A 117 -8.18 10.96 2.89
C ILE A 117 -8.34 11.50 4.33
N PRO A 118 -9.50 11.36 5.00
CA PRO A 118 -9.68 11.86 6.36
C PRO A 118 -8.80 11.18 7.42
N PHE A 119 -8.28 9.98 7.11
CA PHE A 119 -7.48 9.16 8.02
C PHE A 119 -5.97 9.37 7.84
N LEU A 120 -5.54 10.15 6.84
CA LEU A 120 -4.12 10.48 6.67
C LEU A 120 -3.67 11.45 7.74
N THR A 121 -2.51 11.18 8.34
CA THR A 121 -1.78 12.13 9.18
C THR A 121 -1.51 13.41 8.40
N ASP A 122 -1.58 14.52 9.12
CA ASP A 122 -1.49 15.86 8.56
C ASP A 122 -0.79 16.76 9.59
N PRO A 123 0.53 16.97 9.48
CA PRO A 123 1.30 17.69 10.49
C PRO A 123 0.87 19.15 10.67
N GLU A 124 0.18 19.74 9.69
CA GLU A 124 -0.37 21.09 9.83
C GLU A 124 -1.62 21.09 10.73
N LEU A 125 -2.42 20.02 10.68
CA LEU A 125 -3.64 19.88 11.49
C LEU A 125 -3.38 19.26 12.87
N TYR A 126 -2.33 18.44 12.99
CA TYR A 126 -1.94 17.73 14.21
C TYR A 126 -0.45 17.95 14.54
N PRO A 127 -0.01 19.20 14.74
CA PRO A 127 1.39 19.54 14.96
C PRO A 127 1.96 18.97 16.26
N GLU A 128 1.10 18.55 17.19
CA GLU A 128 1.47 17.86 18.42
C GLU A 128 1.93 16.41 18.19
N THR A 129 1.69 15.86 17.00
CA THR A 129 2.15 14.52 16.64
C THR A 129 3.50 14.59 15.95
N ASP A 130 4.47 13.75 16.38
CA ASP A 130 5.75 13.57 15.66
C ASP A 130 5.60 12.70 14.39
N LEU A 131 4.39 12.64 13.81
CA LEU A 131 4.08 11.78 12.68
C LEU A 131 4.37 12.48 11.36
N ALA A 132 4.94 11.74 10.40
CA ALA A 132 5.14 12.23 9.05
C ALA A 132 3.81 12.48 8.32
N PRO A 133 3.79 13.32 7.26
CA PRO A 133 2.62 13.45 6.39
C PRO A 133 2.16 12.11 5.82
N GLY A 134 0.85 11.89 5.86
CA GLY A 134 0.24 10.61 5.47
C GLY A 134 0.30 10.35 3.97
N LYS A 135 0.45 9.07 3.62
CA LYS A 135 0.55 8.59 2.25
C LYS A 135 -0.43 7.46 1.98
N ILE A 136 -1.06 7.49 0.81
CA ILE A 136 -1.85 6.37 0.28
C ILE A 136 -1.01 5.61 -0.73
N HIS A 137 -0.94 4.30 -0.59
CA HIS A 137 -0.21 3.38 -1.45
C HIS A 137 -1.20 2.46 -2.15
N ILE A 138 -1.16 2.42 -3.49
CA ILE A 138 -1.99 1.51 -4.28
C ILE A 138 -1.07 0.73 -5.21
N ALA A 139 -1.06 -0.60 -5.10
CA ALA A 139 -0.41 -1.47 -6.06
C ALA A 139 -1.43 -1.97 -7.09
N THR A 140 -1.09 -1.95 -8.38
CA THR A 140 -1.89 -2.60 -9.42
C THR A 140 -0.99 -3.37 -10.38
N LYS A 141 -1.55 -4.37 -11.08
CA LYS A 141 -0.92 -4.91 -12.29
C LYS A 141 -0.85 -3.81 -13.36
N THR A 142 0.03 -3.98 -14.35
CA THR A 142 0.12 -3.08 -15.51
C THR A 142 -0.26 -3.82 -16.80
N GLY A 143 -0.58 -3.06 -17.84
CA GLY A 143 -1.17 -3.60 -19.07
C GLY A 143 -2.70 -3.61 -19.00
N LEU A 144 -3.33 -3.84 -20.15
CA LEU A 144 -4.80 -3.91 -20.22
C LEU A 144 -5.33 -5.14 -19.45
N PRO A 145 -6.49 -5.02 -18.78
CA PRO A 145 -7.33 -3.82 -18.67
C PRO A 145 -6.95 -2.85 -17.54
N TYR A 146 -5.93 -3.18 -16.72
CA TYR A 146 -5.57 -2.43 -15.52
C TYR A 146 -5.15 -0.97 -15.79
N ASP A 147 -4.52 -0.71 -16.93
CA ASP A 147 -4.13 0.65 -17.33
C ASP A 147 -5.36 1.58 -17.53
N GLU A 148 -6.51 1.03 -17.92
CA GLU A 148 -7.77 1.79 -18.09
C GLU A 148 -8.48 2.13 -16.78
N TRP A 149 -7.98 1.60 -15.65
CA TRP A 149 -8.45 2.05 -14.35
C TRP A 149 -7.99 3.48 -14.06
N ARG A 150 -6.96 3.99 -14.77
CA ARG A 150 -6.45 5.37 -14.68
C ARG A 150 -6.31 5.86 -13.24
N VAL A 151 -5.66 5.06 -12.38
CA VAL A 151 -5.56 5.27 -10.92
C VAL A 151 -5.11 6.70 -10.56
N ARG A 152 -4.15 7.26 -11.32
CA ARG A 152 -3.67 8.64 -11.13
C ARG A 152 -4.78 9.67 -11.34
N ASP A 153 -5.58 9.51 -12.38
CA ASP A 153 -6.64 10.45 -12.74
C ASP A 153 -7.76 10.40 -11.71
N LEU A 154 -8.07 9.20 -11.17
CA LEU A 154 -9.01 9.04 -10.07
C LEU A 154 -8.53 9.81 -8.82
N ALA A 155 -7.26 9.70 -8.44
CA ALA A 155 -6.73 10.45 -7.30
C ALA A 155 -6.79 11.97 -7.52
N VAL A 156 -6.40 12.46 -8.70
CA VAL A 156 -6.49 13.89 -9.04
C VAL A 156 -7.94 14.37 -9.03
N SER A 157 -8.89 13.54 -9.45
CA SER A 157 -10.32 13.90 -9.47
C SER A 157 -10.90 14.17 -8.07
N THR A 158 -10.25 13.68 -7.00
CA THR A 158 -10.62 14.01 -5.62
C THR A 158 -10.34 15.48 -5.26
N ARG A 159 -9.50 16.17 -6.04
CA ARG A 159 -8.96 17.52 -5.78
C ARG A 159 -8.19 17.68 -4.48
N LYS A 160 -7.95 16.59 -3.75
CA LYS A 160 -7.27 16.57 -2.46
C LYS A 160 -5.98 15.78 -2.48
N LEU A 161 -5.76 14.97 -3.53
CA LEU A 161 -4.61 14.10 -3.66
C LEU A 161 -3.82 14.41 -4.91
N VAL A 162 -2.50 14.24 -4.80
CA VAL A 162 -1.57 14.21 -5.91
C VAL A 162 -0.72 12.96 -5.86
N CYS A 163 -0.37 12.44 -7.03
CA CYS A 163 0.56 11.34 -7.14
C CYS A 163 1.99 11.87 -6.96
N GLN A 164 2.56 11.63 -5.79
CA GLN A 164 3.93 12.01 -5.44
C GLN A 164 4.94 11.24 -6.29
N THR A 165 4.75 9.92 -6.43
CA THR A 165 5.63 9.07 -7.23
C THR A 165 4.93 7.78 -7.65
N THR A 166 5.54 7.10 -8.62
CA THR A 166 5.22 5.72 -9.00
C THR A 166 6.50 4.92 -9.08
N MET A 167 6.47 3.67 -8.65
CA MET A 167 7.62 2.76 -8.72
C MET A 167 7.17 1.33 -9.00
N PRO A 168 8.06 0.42 -9.43
CA PRO A 168 7.74 -1.00 -9.48
C PRO A 168 7.32 -1.50 -8.09
N PHE A 169 6.28 -2.33 -8.02
CA PHE A 169 5.95 -3.04 -6.79
C PHE A 169 6.94 -4.19 -6.61
N ARG A 170 7.62 -4.21 -5.46
CA ARG A 170 8.71 -5.14 -5.15
C ARG A 170 8.28 -6.10 -4.05
N ALA A 171 7.69 -7.23 -4.45
CA ALA A 171 7.23 -8.26 -3.52
C ALA A 171 8.39 -8.85 -2.70
N GLU A 172 9.60 -8.89 -3.27
CA GLU A 172 10.80 -9.44 -2.64
C GLU A 172 11.28 -8.64 -1.41
N LEU A 173 10.79 -7.41 -1.23
CA LEU A 173 11.04 -6.63 -0.01
C LEU A 173 10.19 -7.09 1.18
N PHE A 174 9.23 -7.99 0.95
CA PHE A 174 8.31 -8.51 1.94
C PHE A 174 8.38 -10.05 1.96
N PRO A 175 9.42 -10.63 2.59
CA PRO A 175 9.58 -12.09 2.63
C PRO A 175 8.32 -12.80 3.15
N GLY A 176 7.88 -13.82 2.40
CA GLY A 176 6.66 -14.58 2.69
C GLY A 176 5.35 -13.85 2.33
N TYR A 177 5.36 -12.65 1.75
CA TYR A 177 4.15 -12.08 1.16
C TYR A 177 3.66 -12.97 0.01
N GLU A 178 2.37 -13.28 -0.03
CA GLU A 178 1.73 -13.98 -1.13
C GLU A 178 0.50 -13.22 -1.66
N HIS A 179 0.54 -12.86 -2.93
CA HIS A 179 -0.58 -12.27 -3.65
C HIS A 179 -1.74 -13.27 -3.72
N ARG A 180 -2.93 -12.82 -3.28
CA ARG A 180 -4.17 -13.59 -3.32
C ARG A 180 -5.23 -12.85 -4.14
N ARG A 181 -6.06 -13.61 -4.85
CA ARG A 181 -7.21 -13.11 -5.63
C ARG A 181 -8.46 -13.12 -4.75
N THR A 182 -9.42 -12.24 -5.03
CA THR A 182 -10.69 -12.11 -4.27
C THR A 182 -11.53 -13.38 -4.16
N LEU A 183 -11.31 -14.35 -5.07
CA LEU A 183 -12.01 -15.64 -5.10
C LEU A 183 -11.34 -16.73 -4.25
N GLY A 184 -10.31 -16.40 -3.46
CA GLY A 184 -9.52 -17.40 -2.74
C GLY A 184 -8.40 -18.00 -3.58
N TYR A 185 -7.64 -18.92 -2.98
CA TYR A 185 -6.73 -19.79 -3.72
C TYR A 185 -7.52 -20.95 -4.33
N LYS A 186 -7.41 -21.13 -5.66
CA LYS A 186 -7.98 -22.29 -6.35
C LYS A 186 -6.87 -23.07 -7.02
N GLU A 187 -6.64 -24.30 -6.57
CA GLU A 187 -5.66 -25.20 -7.16
C GLU A 187 -5.89 -25.34 -8.68
N GLY A 188 -4.83 -25.21 -9.47
CA GLY A 188 -4.89 -25.20 -10.94
C GLY A 188 -5.29 -23.88 -11.61
N MET A 189 -5.83 -22.89 -10.87
CA MET A 189 -6.15 -21.55 -11.38
C MET A 189 -5.35 -20.42 -10.71
N SER A 190 -4.90 -20.64 -9.48
CA SER A 190 -4.06 -19.75 -8.71
C SER A 190 -2.62 -20.28 -8.73
N VAL A 191 -1.66 -19.40 -9.01
CA VAL A 191 -0.23 -19.74 -8.88
C VAL A 191 0.32 -19.16 -7.59
N GLY A 192 1.19 -19.93 -6.93
CA GLY A 192 1.87 -19.52 -5.70
C GLY A 192 3.01 -18.53 -5.94
N GLY A 193 3.72 -18.16 -4.87
CA GLY A 193 5.02 -17.49 -4.97
C GLY A 193 5.03 -16.12 -5.67
N ASN A 194 3.89 -15.42 -5.73
CA ASN A 194 3.74 -14.15 -6.44
C ASN A 194 3.97 -14.21 -7.96
N GLU A 195 3.94 -15.40 -8.58
CA GLU A 195 4.23 -15.55 -10.00
C GLU A 195 3.36 -14.66 -10.90
N GLU A 196 2.08 -14.48 -10.55
CA GLU A 196 1.16 -13.60 -11.31
C GLU A 196 1.63 -12.15 -11.39
N ILE A 197 2.23 -11.62 -10.33
CA ILE A 197 2.70 -10.22 -10.27
C ILE A 197 4.19 -10.10 -10.64
N GLN A 198 4.88 -11.23 -10.82
CA GLN A 198 6.21 -11.28 -11.42
C GLN A 198 6.13 -11.37 -12.95
N LYS A 199 5.20 -12.16 -13.49
CA LYS A 199 4.95 -12.32 -14.94
C LYS A 199 4.33 -11.07 -15.57
N SER A 200 3.54 -10.31 -14.81
CA SER A 200 3.01 -9.01 -15.22
C SER A 200 3.56 -7.94 -14.29
N PRO A 201 4.37 -6.98 -14.77
CA PRO A 201 4.97 -5.98 -13.90
C PRO A 201 3.89 -5.24 -13.12
N ALA A 202 4.04 -5.21 -11.80
CA ALA A 202 3.15 -4.47 -10.93
C ALA A 202 3.72 -3.07 -10.63
N LYS A 203 2.84 -2.09 -10.47
CA LYS A 203 3.17 -0.70 -10.22
C LYS A 203 2.56 -0.25 -8.91
N LEU A 204 3.38 0.39 -8.08
CA LEU A 204 2.99 1.05 -6.85
C LEU A 204 2.83 2.55 -7.11
N TYR A 205 1.65 3.08 -6.79
CA TYR A 205 1.34 4.50 -6.79
C TYR A 205 1.39 5.03 -5.35
N VAL A 206 2.07 6.16 -5.15
CA VAL A 206 2.09 6.85 -3.85
C VAL A 206 1.40 8.21 -4.01
N PHE A 207 0.32 8.40 -3.25
CA PHE A 207 -0.45 9.63 -3.22
C PHE A 207 -0.30 10.33 -1.88
N VAL A 208 -0.29 11.66 -1.91
CA VAL A 208 -0.24 12.53 -0.73
C VAL A 208 -1.31 13.60 -0.84
N LYS A 209 -1.71 14.18 0.29
CA LYS A 209 -2.55 15.38 0.31
C LYS A 209 -1.82 16.54 -0.39
N GLY A 210 -2.57 17.39 -1.08
CA GLY A 210 -2.07 18.61 -1.70
C GLY A 210 -2.50 18.78 -3.15
N ASN A 211 -1.89 19.76 -3.84
CA ASN A 211 -2.15 20.03 -5.25
C ASN A 211 -0.90 19.91 -6.13
N ILE A 212 -1.13 19.83 -7.46
CA ILE A 212 -0.07 19.53 -8.43
C ILE A 212 0.96 20.66 -8.54
N THR A 213 0.54 21.90 -8.29
CA THR A 213 1.38 23.09 -8.35
C THR A 213 2.39 23.09 -7.21
N GLU A 214 1.93 22.86 -5.98
CA GLU A 214 2.78 22.70 -4.80
C GLU A 214 3.78 21.56 -4.97
N LEU A 215 3.31 20.39 -5.41
CA LEU A 215 4.19 19.24 -5.63
C LEU A 215 5.29 19.54 -6.67
N ARG A 216 4.96 20.27 -7.75
CA ARG A 216 5.94 20.69 -8.75
C ARG A 216 6.96 21.68 -8.18
N ALA A 217 6.51 22.65 -7.38
CA ALA A 217 7.39 23.61 -6.72
C ALA A 217 8.35 22.91 -5.75
N MET A 218 7.84 22.02 -4.88
CA MET A 218 8.65 21.22 -3.95
C MET A 218 9.70 20.37 -4.67
N ASN A 219 9.30 19.70 -5.77
CA ASN A 219 10.21 18.90 -6.57
C ASN A 219 11.29 19.74 -7.26
N ALA A 220 10.97 20.97 -7.71
CA ALA A 220 11.96 21.88 -8.28
C ALA A 220 12.98 22.33 -7.23
N LEU A 221 12.52 22.72 -6.04
CA LEU A 221 13.39 23.10 -4.91
C LEU A 221 14.31 21.95 -4.49
N ALA A 222 13.78 20.73 -4.35
CA ALA A 222 14.57 19.55 -4.00
C ALA A 222 15.65 19.22 -5.04
N LYS A 223 15.36 19.44 -6.34
CA LYS A 223 16.37 19.28 -7.41
C LYS A 223 17.48 20.31 -7.32
N THR A 224 17.14 21.57 -7.01
CA THR A 224 18.14 22.65 -6.83
C THR A 224 19.01 22.38 -5.61
N ALA A 225 18.42 21.96 -4.48
CA ALA A 225 19.15 21.61 -3.26
C ALA A 225 20.12 20.43 -3.48
N LYS A 226 19.71 19.38 -4.20
CA LYS A 226 20.59 18.25 -4.56
C LYS A 226 21.75 18.66 -5.47
N LYS A 227 21.57 19.66 -6.34
CA LYS A 227 22.65 20.19 -7.18
C LYS A 227 23.64 21.06 -6.41
N ALA A 228 23.21 21.69 -5.32
CA ALA A 228 24.03 22.55 -4.48
C ALA A 228 24.89 21.79 -3.45
N GLN A 229 24.63 20.48 -3.20
CA GLN A 229 25.45 19.67 -2.31
C GLN A 229 26.81 19.33 -2.98
N PRO A 230 27.96 19.59 -2.33
CA PRO A 230 29.27 19.26 -2.88
C PRO A 230 29.43 17.75 -3.02
N LYS A 231 29.90 17.30 -4.19
CA LYS A 231 30.19 15.87 -4.44
C LYS A 231 31.36 15.44 -3.56
N ASN A 232 31.09 14.74 -2.46
CA ASN A 232 32.12 14.07 -1.68
C ASN A 232 32.75 12.94 -2.51
N ARG A 233 33.86 13.24 -3.20
CA ARG A 233 34.73 12.24 -3.83
C ARG A 233 35.57 11.59 -2.74
N GLN A 234 35.11 10.46 -2.18
CA GLN A 234 36.02 9.56 -1.47
C GLN A 234 36.96 8.92 -2.50
N LYS A 235 38.19 9.42 -2.60
CA LYS A 235 39.31 8.72 -3.24
C LYS A 235 39.83 7.68 -2.25
N GLY A 236 39.45 6.41 -2.45
CA GLY A 236 40.13 5.28 -1.81
C GLY A 236 41.57 5.20 -2.31
N ARG A 237 42.54 5.56 -1.47
CA ARG A 237 43.96 5.39 -1.74
C ARG A 237 44.34 4.00 -1.21
N ALA A 238 44.47 3.03 -2.11
CA ALA A 238 44.97 1.71 -1.76
C ALA A 238 46.43 1.82 -1.26
N LEU A 239 46.66 1.47 0.00
CA LEU A 239 48.02 1.21 0.50
C LEU A 239 48.48 -0.12 -0.10
N LYS A 240 49.54 -0.08 -0.93
CA LYS A 240 50.35 -1.25 -1.23
C LYS A 240 51.15 -1.60 0.02
N GLN A 241 50.90 -2.78 0.58
CA GLN A 241 51.84 -3.41 1.50
C GLN A 241 52.99 -3.99 0.68
N THR A 242 54.21 -3.55 0.98
CA THR A 242 55.46 -4.21 0.60
C THR A 242 55.85 -5.13 1.74
N SER A 243 55.82 -6.44 1.50
CA SER A 243 56.43 -7.45 2.36
C SER A 243 57.88 -7.65 1.95
N SER A 244 58.80 -7.40 2.90
CA SER A 244 60.14 -7.97 2.93
C SER A 244 60.12 -9.29 3.69
#